data_AF-A0AA39A8A6-F1
#
_entry.id   AF-A0AA39A8A6-F1
#
_cell.length_a   1.000
_cell.length_b   1.000
_cell.length_c   1.000
_cell.angle_alpha   90.00
_cell.angle_beta   90.00
_cell.angle_gamma   90.00
#
_symmetry.space_group_name_H-M   'P 1'
#
loop_
_entity.id
_entity.type
_entity.pdbx_description
1 polymer ?
#
loop_
_entity_poly.entity_id
_entity_poly.type
_entity_poly.pdbx_seq_one_letter_code
_entity_poly.pdbx_strand_id
1 'polypeptide(L)' 'MAMSQNITIPVKVGVVLDMDTWLGKMGLSCISMALSDFYASHGHSKTRLDLEIKDSNRE' A
#
# COMPACT_ATOMS: atom_id res chain seq x y z
N MET A 1 9.08 -31.43 3.87
CA MET A 1 9.09 -30.16 3.11
C MET A 1 9.11 -29.03 4.14
N ALA A 2 10.20 -28.30 4.25
CA ALA A 2 10.32 -27.22 5.23
C ALA A 2 9.51 -26.01 4.73
N MET A 3 8.50 -25.59 5.49
CA MET A 3 7.80 -24.33 5.27
C MET A 3 8.78 -23.20 5.54
N SER A 4 9.30 -22.55 4.50
CA SER A 4 10.08 -21.31 4.66
C SER A 4 9.19 -20.28 5.35
N GLN A 5 9.53 -19.88 6.58
CA GLN A 5 8.87 -18.76 7.25
C GLN A 5 9.17 -17.50 6.42
N ASN A 6 8.21 -17.06 5.61
CA ASN A 6 8.35 -15.87 4.79
C ASN A 6 8.16 -14.63 5.70
N ILE A 7 9.20 -14.32 6.48
CA ILE A 7 9.21 -13.15 7.37
C ILE A 7 9.00 -11.92 6.49
N THR A 8 7.89 -11.24 6.74
CA THR A 8 7.47 -10.07 6.00
C THR A 8 7.61 -8.86 6.90
N ILE A 9 8.47 -7.93 6.53
CA ILE A 9 8.78 -6.70 7.29
C ILE A 9 7.80 -5.61 6.85
N PRO A 10 6.91 -5.14 7.73
CA PRO A 10 6.02 -4.03 7.41
C PRO A 10 6.82 -2.72 7.35
N VAL A 11 6.54 -1.90 6.34
CA VAL A 11 7.12 -0.57 6.15
C VAL A 11 5.97 0.43 6.17
N LYS A 12 5.86 1.20 7.25
CA LYS A 12 4.81 2.20 7.43
C LYS A 12 5.04 3.39 6.49
N VAL A 13 4.02 3.76 5.75
CA VAL A 13 4.05 4.90 4.82
C VAL A 13 2.78 5.70 4.96
N GLY A 14 2.91 6.99 5.29
CA GLY A 14 1.78 7.91 5.31
C GLY A 14 1.37 8.35 3.90
N VAL A 15 0.08 8.34 3.61
CA VAL A 15 -0.50 8.82 2.35
C VAL A 15 -1.57 9.86 2.68
N VAL A 16 -1.35 11.11 2.26
CA VAL A 16 -2.31 12.21 2.45
C VAL A 16 -2.90 12.61 1.11
N LEU A 17 -4.22 12.50 0.99
CA LEU A 17 -4.97 12.83 -0.23
C LEU A 17 -6.28 13.53 0.15
N ASP A 18 -6.78 14.38 -0.75
CA ASP A 18 -8.14 14.93 -0.63
C ASP A 18 -9.16 13.85 -1.03
N MET A 19 -9.79 13.24 -0.02
CA MET A 19 -10.74 12.14 -0.27
C MET A 19 -12.14 12.60 -0.66
N ASP A 20 -12.39 13.90 -0.70
CA ASP A 20 -13.65 14.47 -1.19
C ASP A 20 -13.61 14.66 -2.72
N THR A 21 -12.42 14.76 -3.31
CA THR A 21 -12.25 14.89 -4.76
C THR A 21 -12.20 13.54 -5.49
N TRP A 22 -12.65 13.53 -6.75
CA TRP A 22 -12.46 12.40 -7.65
C TRP A 22 -10.97 12.03 -7.81
N LEU A 23 -10.10 13.05 -7.87
CA LEU A 23 -8.66 12.86 -8.04
C LEU A 23 -8.03 12.12 -6.85
N GLY A 24 -8.38 12.45 -5.61
CA GLY A 24 -7.83 11.75 -4.45
C GLY A 24 -8.31 10.30 -4.36
N LYS A 25 -9.59 10.03 -4.64
CA LYS A 25 -10.13 8.66 -4.70
C LYS A 25 -9.49 7.83 -5.82
N MET A 26 -9.32 8.42 -7.00
CA MET A 26 -8.60 7.76 -8.10
C MET A 26 -7.14 7.51 -7.74
N GLY A 27 -6.44 8.50 -7.17
CA GLY A 27 -5.06 8.36 -6.73
C GLY A 27 -4.87 7.21 -5.75
N LEU A 28 -5.74 7.10 -4.74
CA LEU A 28 -5.71 6.00 -3.78
C LEU A 28 -5.93 4.63 -4.46
N SER A 29 -6.87 4.56 -5.40
CA SER A 29 -7.13 3.34 -6.18
C SER A 29 -5.91 2.93 -7.01
N CYS A 30 -5.27 3.88 -7.69
CA CYS A 30 -4.05 3.64 -8.47
C CYS A 30 -2.90 3.15 -7.60
N ILE A 31 -2.71 3.73 -6.40
CA ILE A 31 -1.67 3.28 -5.46
C ILE A 31 -1.93 1.83 -5.03
N SER A 32 -3.17 1.50 -4.65
CA SER A 32 -3.56 0.15 -4.23
C SER A 32 -3.34 -0.89 -5.34
N MET A 33 -3.72 -0.54 -6.58
CA MET A 33 -3.49 -1.38 -7.75
C MET A 33 -2.00 -1.60 -8.02
N ALA A 34 -1.20 -0.51 -8.03
CA ALA A 34 0.23 -0.60 -8.28
C ALA A 34 0.95 -1.47 -7.22
N LEU A 35 0.54 -1.40 -5.96
CA LEU A 35 1.07 -2.28 -4.91
C LEU A 35 0.67 -3.74 -5.11
N SER A 36 -0.58 -3.99 -5.49
CA SER A 36 -1.06 -5.34 -5.79
C SER A 36 -0.25 -5.96 -6.93
N ASP A 37 -0.07 -5.23 -8.04
CA ASP A 37 0.69 -5.67 -9.21
C ASP A 37 2.17 -5.87 -8.86
N PHE A 38 2.77 -4.95 -8.11
CA PHE A 38 4.15 -5.06 -7.66
C PHE A 38 4.37 -6.32 -6.82
N TYR A 39 3.47 -6.60 -5.88
CA TYR A 39 3.63 -7.75 -5.01
C TYR A 39 3.24 -9.09 -5.63
N ALA A 40 2.35 -9.09 -6.63
CA ALA A 40 2.07 -10.26 -7.45
C ALA A 40 3.28 -10.64 -8.31
N SER A 41 3.98 -9.64 -8.87
CA SER A 41 5.21 -9.85 -9.66
C SER A 41 6.46 -10.09 -8.81
N HIS A 42 6.50 -9.61 -7.56
CA HIS A 42 7.66 -9.72 -6.67
C HIS A 42 7.31 -10.45 -5.36
N GLY A 43 6.77 -11.66 -5.45
CA GLY A 43 6.34 -12.47 -4.30
C GLY A 43 7.43 -12.80 -3.27
N HIS A 44 8.71 -12.76 -3.67
CA HIS A 44 9.86 -12.94 -2.78
C HIS A 44 10.28 -11.67 -2.02
N SER A 45 9.59 -10.55 -2.23
CA SER A 45 9.86 -9.31 -1.47
C SER A 45 9.65 -9.55 0.01
N LYS A 46 10.70 -9.32 0.79
CA LYS A 46 10.68 -9.46 2.25
C LYS A 46 10.00 -8.27 2.95
N THR A 47 9.65 -7.22 2.22
CA THR A 47 9.01 -6.01 2.75
C THR A 47 7.61 -5.83 2.19
N ARG A 48 6.69 -5.32 3.01
CA ARG A 48 5.35 -4.89 2.58
C ARG A 48 5.07 -3.48 3.04
N LEU A 49 4.64 -2.62 2.13
CA LEU A 49 4.16 -1.29 2.49
C LEU A 49 2.84 -1.42 3.25
N ASP A 50 2.78 -0.74 4.38
CA ASP A 50 1.60 -0.58 5.21
C ASP A 50 1.20 0.90 5.12
N LEU A 51 0.13 1.16 4.37
CA LEU A 51 -0.28 2.53 4.05
C LEU A 51 -1.20 3.08 5.15
N GLU A 52 -0.74 4.15 5.80
CA GLU A 52 -1.55 4.94 6.72
C GLU A 52 -2.17 6.11 5.95
N ILE A 53 -3.44 5.95 5.58
CA ILE A 53 -4.17 6.92 4.74
C ILE A 53 -4.80 8.00 5.62
N LYS A 54 -4.55 9.26 5.29
CA LYS A 54 -5.18 10.43 5.92
C LYS A 54 -5.87 11.29 4.86
N ASP A 55 -7.11 11.68 5.15
CA ASP A 55 -7.82 12.67 4.36
C ASP A 55 -7.28 14.07 4.66
N SER A 56 -6.91 14.84 3.64
CA SER A 56 -6.38 16.20 3.83
C SER A 56 -7.40 17.17 4.41
N ASN A 57 -8.69 16.88 4.24
CA ASN A 57 -9.79 17.75 4.71
C ASN A 57 -10.30 17.38 6.11
N ARG A 58 -9.74 16.33 6.75
CA ARG A 58 -10.15 15.87 8.07
C ARG A 58 -8.94 15.78 9.00
N GLU A 59 -9.12 16.25 10.24
CA GLU A 59 -8.06 16.25 11.26
C GLU A 59 -7.64 14.84 11.67
#